data_AF-A0A925NPI0-F1
#
_entry.id   AF-A0A925NPI0-F1
#
_cell.length_a   1.000
_cell.length_b   1.000
_cell.length_c   1.000
_cell.angle_alpha   90.00
_cell.angle_beta   90.00
_cell.angle_gamma   90.00
#
_symmetry.space_group_name_H-M   'P 1'
#
loop_
_entity.id
_entity.type
_entity.pdbx_description
1 polymer ?
#
loop_
_entity_poly.entity_id
_entity_poly.type
_entity_poly.pdbx_seq_one_letter_code
_entity_poly.pdbx_strand_id
1 'polypeptide(L)'
;MPNPQHPFHPIIYVRGFAATQGEIEETVADPYMGFNIGSTKARQVWTGDLKKFFFESPMVRLQTDHNYRDVYVEGEDLVASNRTDIPLPYRSVVIYRYYDEASEAFSDGNTPPIEHFGLGLGKLILRLRDKLCANPANGITPQDFRVYLVAHSMGGLVCRC
;
A
#
# COMPACT_ATOMS: atom_id res chain seq x y z
N MET A 1 18.12 20.31 -3.03
CA MET A 1 17.26 20.65 -4.18
C MET A 1 15.90 19.99 -3.96
N PRO A 2 14.79 20.49 -4.53
CA PRO A 2 13.52 19.76 -4.49
C PRO A 2 13.68 18.40 -5.17
N ASN A 3 13.06 17.35 -4.60
CA ASN A 3 13.10 15.99 -5.16
C ASN A 3 12.58 16.02 -6.61
N PRO A 4 13.33 15.49 -7.60
CA PRO A 4 12.99 15.60 -9.03
C PRO A 4 11.66 14.92 -9.40
N GLN A 5 11.16 14.02 -8.56
CA GLN A 5 9.92 13.28 -8.76
C GLN A 5 8.72 13.92 -8.06
N HIS A 6 8.92 14.98 -7.26
CA HIS A 6 7.82 15.69 -6.60
C HIS A 6 6.81 16.23 -7.65
N PRO A 7 5.48 16.17 -7.39
CA PRO A 7 4.80 15.72 -6.17
C PRO A 7 4.47 14.22 -6.10
N PHE A 8 5.01 13.39 -6.99
CA PHE A 8 4.64 11.99 -7.11
C PHE A 8 5.63 11.07 -6.38
N HIS A 9 5.37 10.83 -5.10
CA HIS A 9 6.17 9.94 -4.26
C HIS A 9 5.54 8.53 -4.17
N PRO A 10 6.34 7.47 -3.95
CA PRO A 10 5.81 6.14 -3.66
C PRO A 10 4.74 6.19 -2.58
N ILE A 11 3.72 5.35 -2.71
CA ILE A 11 2.64 5.23 -1.75
C ILE A 11 2.78 3.90 -1.03
N ILE A 12 2.72 3.91 0.29
CA ILE A 12 2.50 2.71 1.09
C ILE A 12 1.10 2.83 1.68
N TYR A 13 0.22 1.92 1.28
CA TYR A 13 -1.09 1.76 1.88
C TYR A 13 -0.98 0.89 3.13
N VAL A 14 -1.52 1.39 4.23
CA VAL A 14 -1.56 0.69 5.53
C VAL A 14 -3.02 0.52 5.91
N ARG A 15 -3.51 -0.72 5.78
CA ARG A 15 -4.88 -1.06 6.19
C ARG A 15 -5.02 -0.93 7.71
N GLY A 16 -6.25 -0.73 8.16
CA GLY A 16 -6.61 -0.80 9.58
C GLY A 16 -7.03 -2.19 10.02
N PHE A 17 -7.53 -2.24 11.26
CA PHE A 17 -7.74 -3.49 11.99
C PHE A 17 -8.78 -4.41 11.34
N ALA A 18 -8.41 -5.66 11.09
CA ALA A 18 -9.33 -6.78 10.94
C ALA A 18 -9.52 -7.42 12.32
N ALA A 19 -10.78 -7.53 12.79
CA ALA A 19 -11.08 -7.82 14.19
C ALA A 19 -11.20 -9.31 14.52
N THR A 20 -11.57 -10.10 13.52
CA THR A 20 -11.71 -11.54 13.64
C THR A 20 -10.74 -12.26 12.71
N GLN A 21 -10.40 -13.51 13.02
CA GLN A 21 -9.55 -14.31 12.14
C GLN A 21 -10.14 -14.42 10.73
N GLY A 22 -11.46 -14.58 10.60
CA GLY A 22 -12.12 -14.60 9.29
C GLY A 22 -11.92 -13.32 8.48
N GLU A 23 -11.97 -12.15 9.12
CA GLU A 23 -11.69 -10.86 8.45
C GLU A 23 -10.21 -10.69 8.09
N ILE A 24 -9.29 -11.27 8.89
CA ILE A 24 -7.86 -11.34 8.56
C ILE A 24 -7.68 -12.18 7.30
N GLU A 25 -8.26 -13.38 7.25
CA GLU A 25 -8.14 -14.26 6.07
C GLU A 25 -8.76 -13.64 4.82
N GLU A 26 -9.93 -12.99 4.93
CA GLU A 26 -10.53 -12.27 3.80
C GLU A 26 -9.63 -11.12 3.31
N THR A 27 -9.04 -10.38 4.25
CA THR A 27 -8.10 -9.30 3.94
C THR A 27 -6.84 -9.84 3.24
N VAL A 28 -6.33 -10.96 3.71
CA VAL A 28 -5.13 -11.61 3.19
C VAL A 28 -5.38 -12.23 1.81
N ALA A 29 -6.59 -12.72 1.54
CA ALA A 29 -6.99 -13.23 0.23
C ALA A 29 -7.08 -12.14 -0.86
N ASP A 30 -7.19 -10.86 -0.49
CA ASP A 30 -7.15 -9.73 -1.41
C ASP A 30 -5.72 -9.20 -1.59
N PRO A 31 -5.14 -9.20 -2.80
CA PRO A 31 -3.79 -8.68 -3.05
C PRO A 31 -3.64 -7.21 -2.60
N TYR A 32 -4.70 -6.41 -2.70
CA TYR A 32 -4.65 -4.98 -2.37
C TYR A 32 -5.24 -4.63 -1.00
N MET A 33 -5.63 -5.63 -0.20
CA MET A 33 -6.19 -5.45 1.14
C MET A 33 -7.28 -4.36 1.18
N GLY A 34 -8.14 -4.33 0.17
CA GLY A 34 -9.26 -3.42 -0.01
C GLY A 34 -8.93 -2.07 -0.65
N PHE A 35 -7.67 -1.78 -1.00
CA PHE A 35 -7.30 -0.49 -1.62
C PHE A 35 -7.82 -0.32 -3.05
N ASN A 36 -8.14 -1.42 -3.73
CA ASN A 36 -8.75 -1.47 -5.06
C ASN A 36 -10.29 -1.53 -5.01
N ILE A 37 -10.92 -1.37 -3.84
CA ILE A 37 -12.38 -1.38 -3.74
C ILE A 37 -12.94 -0.05 -4.24
N GLY A 38 -13.88 -0.12 -5.19
CA GLY A 38 -14.65 1.00 -5.72
C GLY A 38 -16.03 1.17 -5.08
N SER A 39 -16.82 2.11 -5.60
CA SER A 39 -18.23 2.30 -5.19
C SER A 39 -19.11 2.70 -6.38
N THR A 40 -20.39 2.36 -6.32
CA THR A 40 -21.42 2.79 -7.31
C THR A 40 -22.45 3.76 -6.74
N LYS A 41 -22.31 4.10 -5.46
CA LYS A 41 -23.23 4.97 -4.71
C LYS A 41 -22.39 6.10 -4.10
N ALA A 42 -22.60 7.33 -4.54
CA ALA A 42 -21.97 8.48 -3.90
C ALA A 42 -23.03 9.45 -3.39
N ARG A 43 -23.02 9.61 -2.07
CA ARG A 43 -23.60 10.70 -1.28
C ARG A 43 -25.11 10.92 -1.44
N GLN A 44 -25.77 11.05 -0.31
CA GLN A 44 -27.13 11.57 -0.25
C GLN A 44 -27.10 13.03 -0.75
N VAL A 45 -27.81 13.35 -1.84
CA VAL A 45 -27.97 14.76 -2.24
C VAL A 45 -28.77 15.49 -1.16
N TRP A 46 -28.77 16.82 -1.20
CA TRP A 46 -29.45 17.64 -0.18
C TRP A 46 -30.95 17.32 -0.02
N THR A 47 -31.57 16.68 -1.01
CA THR A 47 -32.97 16.21 -0.98
C THR A 47 -33.18 14.91 -0.22
N GLY A 48 -32.12 14.16 0.08
CA GLY A 48 -32.22 12.84 0.69
C GLY A 48 -32.04 11.67 -0.29
N ASP A 49 -31.97 11.93 -1.60
CA ASP A 49 -31.87 10.88 -2.62
C ASP A 49 -30.44 10.35 -2.81
N LEU A 50 -30.32 9.07 -3.15
CA LEU A 50 -29.04 8.48 -3.55
C LEU A 50 -28.82 8.64 -5.05
N LYS A 51 -27.69 9.26 -5.43
CA LYS A 51 -27.28 9.35 -6.82
C LYS A 51 -26.32 8.20 -7.17
N LYS A 52 -26.55 7.58 -8.33
CA LYS A 52 -25.63 6.61 -8.90
C LYS A 52 -24.35 7.33 -9.35
N PHE A 53 -23.21 6.86 -8.87
CA PHE A 53 -21.89 7.41 -9.20
C PHE A 53 -20.88 6.29 -9.15
N PHE A 54 -20.14 6.09 -10.24
CA PHE A 54 -19.13 5.06 -10.33
C PHE A 54 -17.78 5.64 -9.92
N PHE A 55 -17.19 5.05 -8.90
CA PHE A 55 -15.82 5.27 -8.47
C PHE A 55 -15.06 3.96 -8.67
N GLU A 56 -14.13 3.95 -9.62
CA GLU A 56 -13.42 2.77 -10.11
C GLU A 56 -12.40 2.19 -9.11
N SER A 57 -12.24 2.84 -7.95
CA SER A 57 -11.27 2.62 -6.88
C SER A 57 -10.04 3.55 -6.90
N PRO A 58 -9.39 3.76 -5.75
CA PRO A 58 -8.13 4.50 -5.66
C PRO A 58 -7.03 3.91 -6.55
N MET A 59 -6.91 2.57 -6.60
CA MET A 59 -5.87 1.90 -7.39
C MET A 59 -6.01 2.23 -8.89
N VAL A 60 -7.21 2.06 -9.46
CA VAL A 60 -7.45 2.33 -10.88
C VAL A 60 -7.13 3.79 -11.21
N ARG A 61 -7.63 4.73 -10.41
CA ARG A 61 -7.38 6.18 -10.59
C ARG A 61 -5.89 6.54 -10.51
N LEU A 62 -5.15 5.93 -9.59
CA LEU A 62 -3.70 6.15 -9.47
C LEU A 62 -2.95 5.64 -10.70
N GLN A 63 -3.35 4.50 -11.25
CA GLN A 63 -2.75 3.94 -12.46
C GLN A 63 -3.10 4.76 -13.71
N THR A 64 -4.38 5.11 -13.90
CA THR A 64 -4.86 5.78 -15.13
C THR A 64 -4.52 7.26 -15.18
N ASP A 65 -4.68 7.99 -14.07
CA ASP A 65 -4.58 9.45 -14.07
C ASP A 65 -3.21 9.96 -13.60
N HIS A 66 -2.45 9.11 -12.90
CA HIS A 66 -1.19 9.52 -12.25
C HIS A 66 0.00 8.61 -12.60
N ASN A 67 -0.21 7.58 -13.42
CA ASN A 67 0.81 6.64 -13.88
C ASN A 67 1.54 5.93 -12.74
N TYR A 68 0.86 5.68 -11.62
CA TYR A 68 1.37 4.75 -10.61
C TYR A 68 1.30 3.32 -11.12
N ARG A 69 2.15 2.47 -10.56
CA ARG A 69 2.10 1.01 -10.76
C ARG A 69 2.05 0.33 -9.42
N ASP A 70 1.34 -0.80 -9.30
CA ASP A 70 1.54 -1.67 -8.15
C ASP A 70 2.91 -2.36 -8.23
N VAL A 71 3.26 -3.06 -7.16
CA VAL A 71 4.56 -3.75 -7.05
C VAL A 71 4.48 -5.23 -7.37
N TYR A 72 3.32 -5.72 -7.82
CA TYR A 72 3.11 -7.13 -8.10
C TYR A 72 3.42 -7.42 -9.57
N VAL A 73 4.45 -8.23 -9.80
CA VAL A 73 4.86 -8.64 -11.15
C VAL A 73 5.03 -10.14 -11.17
N GLU A 74 4.35 -10.79 -12.11
CA GLU A 74 4.39 -12.26 -12.29
C GLU A 74 4.02 -13.04 -11.00
N GLY A 75 3.18 -12.45 -10.15
CA GLY A 75 2.75 -13.05 -8.87
C GLY A 75 3.72 -12.81 -7.71
N GLU A 76 4.82 -12.09 -7.90
CA GLU A 76 5.75 -11.72 -6.85
C GLU A 76 5.65 -10.25 -6.46
N ASP A 77 5.88 -9.95 -5.18
CA ASP A 77 6.08 -8.59 -4.69
C ASP A 77 7.53 -8.15 -4.96
N LEU A 78 7.71 -7.15 -5.84
CA LEU A 78 9.03 -6.62 -6.17
C LEU A 78 9.75 -5.95 -5.00
N VAL A 79 9.03 -5.46 -3.99
CA VAL A 79 9.63 -4.91 -2.76
C VAL A 79 10.11 -6.04 -1.88
N ALA A 80 9.33 -7.10 -1.68
CA ALA A 80 9.70 -8.24 -0.82
C ALA A 80 10.74 -9.17 -1.48
N SER A 81 10.69 -9.37 -2.80
CA SER A 81 11.59 -10.28 -3.52
C SER A 81 13.03 -9.74 -3.60
N ASN A 82 13.98 -10.64 -3.88
CA ASN A 82 15.37 -10.28 -4.18
C ASN A 82 15.66 -10.23 -5.69
N ARG A 83 14.61 -10.22 -6.52
CA ARG A 83 14.73 -10.07 -7.97
C ARG A 83 15.36 -8.72 -8.34
N THR A 84 16.20 -8.75 -9.36
CA THR A 84 16.95 -7.60 -9.88
C THR A 84 16.74 -7.37 -11.38
N ASP A 85 16.07 -8.30 -12.06
CA ASP A 85 15.76 -8.26 -13.48
C ASP A 85 14.68 -7.23 -13.81
N ILE A 86 13.73 -7.02 -12.89
CA ILE A 86 12.67 -6.00 -13.02
C ILE A 86 12.91 -4.88 -12.00
N PRO A 87 13.33 -3.69 -12.45
CA PRO A 87 13.57 -2.58 -11.54
C PRO A 87 12.25 -1.95 -11.08
N LEU A 88 12.19 -1.58 -9.80
CA LEU A 88 11.01 -0.93 -9.21
C LEU A 88 10.93 0.55 -9.64
N PRO A 89 9.82 0.99 -10.27
CA PRO A 89 9.64 2.39 -10.64
C PRO A 89 9.32 3.26 -9.42
N TYR A 90 9.72 4.55 -9.45
CA TYR A 90 9.48 5.48 -8.34
C TYR A 90 8.00 5.70 -8.00
N ARG A 91 7.13 5.79 -9.01
CA ARG A 91 5.68 5.90 -8.82
C ARG A 91 5.07 4.52 -8.58
N SER A 92 5.33 3.96 -7.40
CA SER A 92 4.84 2.65 -6.99
C SER A 92 3.79 2.74 -5.88
N VAL A 93 2.81 1.83 -5.89
CA VAL A 93 1.88 1.60 -4.78
C VAL A 93 2.22 0.27 -4.13
N VAL A 94 2.62 0.34 -2.87
CA VAL A 94 2.97 -0.79 -2.02
C VAL A 94 1.84 -1.01 -1.02
N ILE A 95 1.45 -2.26 -0.82
CA ILE A 95 0.49 -2.65 0.21
C ILE A 95 1.29 -3.20 1.39
N TYR A 96 1.19 -2.59 2.57
CA TYR A 96 1.85 -3.14 3.75
C TYR A 96 1.05 -4.33 4.28
N ARG A 97 1.40 -5.53 3.81
CA ARG A 97 0.67 -6.79 4.09
C ARG A 97 1.02 -7.43 5.44
N TYR A 98 0.98 -6.64 6.51
CA TYR A 98 1.36 -7.14 7.84
C TYR A 98 0.41 -8.20 8.41
N TYR A 99 -0.79 -8.34 7.84
CA TYR A 99 -1.72 -9.42 8.20
C TYR A 99 -1.30 -10.80 7.70
N ASP A 100 -0.39 -10.89 6.74
CA ASP A 100 0.09 -12.18 6.27
C ASP A 100 0.76 -12.95 7.43
N GLU A 101 1.44 -12.25 8.37
CA GLU A 101 2.01 -12.86 9.58
C GLU A 101 0.97 -13.30 10.63
N ALA A 102 -0.27 -12.80 10.54
CA ALA A 102 -1.36 -13.16 11.44
C ALA A 102 -2.36 -14.14 10.78
N SER A 103 -2.16 -14.50 9.51
CA SER A 103 -2.98 -15.49 8.80
C SER A 103 -2.58 -16.91 9.20
N GLU A 104 -3.55 -17.79 9.34
CA GLU A 104 -3.33 -19.23 9.53
C GLU A 104 -2.76 -19.89 8.26
N ALA A 105 -2.98 -19.29 7.09
CA ALA A 105 -2.48 -19.82 5.82
C ALA A 105 -0.97 -19.60 5.64
N PHE A 106 -0.42 -18.55 6.26
CA PHE A 106 0.97 -18.12 6.07
C PHE A 106 1.79 -18.08 7.37
N SER A 107 1.15 -18.25 8.54
CA SER A 107 1.74 -18.18 9.86
C SER A 107 0.94 -19.00 10.89
N ASP A 108 1.12 -18.74 12.19
CA ASP A 108 0.52 -19.48 13.30
C ASP A 108 -0.88 -18.98 13.72
N GLY A 109 -1.43 -17.98 13.01
CA GLY A 109 -2.73 -17.37 13.33
C GLY A 109 -2.71 -16.40 14.52
N ASN A 110 -1.56 -16.20 15.18
CA ASN A 110 -1.46 -15.27 16.29
C ASN A 110 -1.23 -13.86 15.76
N THR A 111 -2.04 -12.89 16.21
CA THR A 111 -1.86 -11.48 15.85
C THR A 111 -0.85 -10.81 16.78
N PRO A 112 0.31 -10.33 16.27
CA PRO A 112 1.30 -9.60 17.07
C PRO A 112 0.75 -8.26 17.62
N PRO A 113 1.42 -7.67 18.63
CA PRO A 113 1.07 -6.33 19.12
C PRO A 113 1.33 -5.26 18.06
N ILE A 114 0.65 -4.12 18.14
CA ILE A 114 0.66 -3.09 17.09
C ILE A 114 2.06 -2.50 16.83
N GLU A 115 2.90 -2.43 17.85
CA GLU A 115 4.29 -1.96 17.78
C GLU A 115 5.14 -2.85 16.86
N HIS A 116 4.84 -4.15 16.78
CA HIS A 116 5.49 -5.07 15.84
C HIS A 116 5.23 -4.64 14.40
N PHE A 117 3.99 -4.25 14.09
CA PHE A 117 3.63 -3.73 12.77
C PHE A 117 4.25 -2.36 12.50
N GLY A 118 4.40 -1.50 13.52
CA GLY A 118 5.14 -0.24 13.39
C GLY A 118 6.61 -0.47 12.99
N LEU A 119 7.29 -1.40 13.67
CA LEU A 119 8.65 -1.80 13.34
C LEU A 119 8.76 -2.42 11.94
N GLY A 120 7.79 -3.26 11.55
CA GLY A 120 7.73 -3.84 10.21
C GLY A 120 7.52 -2.79 9.12
N LEU A 121 6.68 -1.78 9.35
CA LEU A 121 6.51 -0.65 8.43
C LEU A 121 7.83 0.12 8.24
N GLY A 122 8.58 0.36 9.32
CA GLY A 122 9.90 0.97 9.25
C GLY A 122 10.87 0.17 8.37
N LYS A 123 10.92 -1.15 8.54
CA LYS A 123 11.73 -2.05 7.69
C LYS A 123 11.29 -1.99 6.22
N LEU A 124 9.98 -1.98 5.96
CA LEU A 124 9.44 -1.87 4.60
C LEU A 124 9.84 -0.54 3.94
N ILE A 125 9.75 0.59 4.65
CA ILE A 125 10.13 1.91 4.15
C ILE A 125 11.62 1.92 3.75
N LEU A 126 12.49 1.39 4.61
CA LEU A 126 13.94 1.32 4.32
C LEU A 126 14.23 0.42 3.12
N ARG A 127 13.59 -0.75 3.05
CA ARG A 127 13.73 -1.67 1.91
C ARG A 127 13.25 -1.05 0.60
N LEU A 128 12.12 -0.34 0.63
CA LEU A 128 11.58 0.39 -0.52
C LEU A 128 12.56 1.49 -0.98
N ARG A 129 13.08 2.30 -0.05
CA ARG A 129 14.10 3.31 -0.36
C ARG A 129 15.28 2.69 -1.09
N ASP A 130 15.83 1.60 -0.56
CA ASP A 130 17.03 0.96 -1.09
C ASP A 130 16.78 0.42 -2.51
N LYS A 131 15.63 -0.24 -2.76
CA LYS A 131 15.25 -0.71 -4.10
C LYS A 131 15.03 0.43 -5.10
N LEU A 132 14.41 1.53 -4.67
CA LEU A 132 14.17 2.66 -5.56
C LEU A 132 15.46 3.40 -5.91
N CYS A 133 16.40 3.52 -4.96
CA CYS A 133 17.72 4.13 -5.20
C CYS A 133 18.62 3.22 -6.05
N ALA A 134 18.44 1.90 -5.98
CA ALA A 134 19.18 0.94 -6.79
C ALA A 134 18.79 0.98 -8.29
N ASN A 135 17.65 1.58 -8.65
CA ASN A 135 17.24 1.78 -10.04
C ASN A 135 17.68 3.18 -10.53
N PRO A 136 18.72 3.29 -11.37
CA PRO A 136 19.23 4.59 -11.83
C PRO A 136 18.19 5.40 -12.62
N ALA A 137 17.23 4.74 -13.27
CA ALA A 137 16.18 5.41 -14.03
C ALA A 137 15.23 6.23 -13.14
N ASN A 138 15.17 5.95 -11.84
CA ASN A 138 14.39 6.76 -10.90
C ASN A 138 15.06 8.12 -10.60
N GLY A 139 16.38 8.22 -10.76
CA GLY A 139 17.12 9.47 -10.56
C GLY A 139 17.02 10.04 -9.14
N ILE A 140 16.89 9.19 -8.12
CA ILE A 140 16.78 9.60 -6.71
C ILE A 140 17.98 9.14 -5.89
N THR A 141 18.34 9.92 -4.88
CA THR A 141 19.27 9.50 -3.82
C THR A 141 18.51 9.19 -2.51
N PRO A 142 19.15 8.53 -1.52
CA PRO A 142 18.54 8.33 -0.21
C PRO A 142 18.08 9.64 0.47
N GLN A 143 18.74 10.76 0.20
CA GLN A 143 18.40 12.07 0.74
C GLN A 143 17.14 12.66 0.08
N ASP A 144 16.89 12.32 -1.19
CA ASP A 144 15.70 12.75 -1.93
C ASP A 144 14.48 11.90 -1.57
N PHE A 145 14.68 10.68 -1.06
CA PHE A 145 13.60 9.74 -0.79
C PHE A 145 12.52 10.33 0.12
N ARG A 146 11.29 10.26 -0.38
CA ARG A 146 10.05 10.60 0.32
C ARG A 146 9.04 9.52 -0.03
N VAL A 147 8.06 9.32 0.85
CA VAL A 147 6.99 8.32 0.70
C VAL A 147 5.71 8.88 1.29
N TYR A 148 4.57 8.56 0.69
CA TYR A 148 3.25 8.81 1.25
C TYR A 148 2.77 7.59 2.02
N LEU A 149 2.40 7.78 3.29
CA LEU A 149 1.67 6.77 4.05
C LEU A 149 0.18 7.07 3.94
N VAL A 150 -0.56 6.16 3.29
CA VAL A 150 -2.02 6.25 3.17
C VAL A 150 -2.61 5.24 4.15
N ALA A 151 -3.04 5.75 5.29
CA ALA A 151 -3.53 4.94 6.39
C ALA A 151 -5.06 4.88 6.40
N HIS A 152 -5.62 3.67 6.44
CA HIS A 152 -7.05 3.45 6.55
C HIS A 152 -7.43 3.03 7.96
N SER A 153 -8.45 3.67 8.56
CA SER A 153 -8.94 3.33 9.90
C SER A 153 -7.80 3.27 10.94
N MET A 154 -7.73 2.20 11.73
CA MET A 154 -6.67 1.96 12.73
C MET A 154 -5.25 1.84 12.13
N GLY A 155 -5.07 1.75 10.81
CA GLY A 155 -3.75 1.76 10.17
C GLY A 155 -3.00 3.07 10.47
N GLY A 156 -3.74 4.14 10.80
CA GLY A 156 -3.14 5.40 11.25
C GLY A 156 -2.41 5.27 12.60
N LEU A 157 -2.75 4.29 13.43
CA LEU A 157 -1.99 3.98 14.64
C LEU A 157 -0.64 3.36 14.30
N VAL A 158 -0.61 2.40 13.37
CA VAL A 158 0.65 1.79 12.88
C VAL A 158 1.59 2.84 12.28
N CYS A 159 1.06 3.79 11.51
CA CYS A 159 1.86 4.89 10.93
C CYS A 159 2.39 5.90 11.96
N ARG A 160 1.97 5.83 13.24
CA ARG A 160 2.37 6.74 14.31
C ARG A 160 3.18 6.07 15.42
N CYS A 161 3.45 4.76 15.32
CA CYS A 161 4.29 4.00 16.24
C CYS A 161 5.76 4.42 16.16
#